data_AF-A0A8A4TDY1-F1
#
_entry.id   AF-A0A8A4TDY1-F1
#
_cell.length_a   1.000
_cell.length_b   1.000
_cell.length_c   1.000
_cell.angle_alpha   90.00
_cell.angle_beta   90.00
_cell.angle_gamma   90.00
#
_symmetry.space_group_name_H-M   'P 1'
#
loop_
_entity.id
_entity.type
_entity.pdbx_description
1 polymer ?
#
loop_
_entity_poly.entity_id
_entity_poly.type
_entity_poly.pdbx_seq_one_letter_code
_entity_poly.pdbx_strand_id
1 'polypeptide(L)'
;MKGIERATGTKTFEVRFSGSDVPSMEVAAGLPLDRVLTDDLDPIPFGCRTGVCGTCLCEVTEVRDGVLSPPDEREQELLAFYAPGNATARLACRLTVTANLKLKPLH
;
A
#
# COMPACT_ATOMS: atom_id res chain seq x y z
N MET A 1 -15.41 -4.53 -39.75
CA MET A 1 -14.19 -5.05 -39.11
C MET A 1 -13.39 -3.88 -38.54
N LYS A 2 -13.41 -3.71 -37.21
CA LYS A 2 -12.31 -3.10 -36.45
C LYS A 2 -12.23 -3.92 -35.18
N GLY A 3 -11.22 -4.79 -35.12
CA GLY A 3 -10.95 -5.63 -33.97
C GLY A 3 -10.63 -4.73 -32.78
N ILE A 4 -11.33 -4.97 -31.68
CA ILE A 4 -10.98 -4.39 -30.39
C ILE A 4 -9.72 -5.15 -29.97
N GLU A 5 -8.56 -4.51 -30.10
CA GLU A 5 -7.30 -5.04 -29.57
C GLU A 5 -7.47 -5.18 -28.06
N ARG A 6 -7.51 -6.43 -27.60
CA ARG A 6 -7.47 -6.77 -26.18
C ARG A 6 -6.09 -6.38 -25.67
N ALA A 7 -6.02 -5.36 -24.83
CA ALA A 7 -4.79 -5.02 -24.12
C ALA A 7 -4.31 -6.24 -23.32
N THR A 8 -3.04 -6.54 -23.57
CA THR A 8 -2.17 -7.56 -22.99
C THR A 8 -2.16 -7.54 -21.47
N GLY A 9 -1.98 -8.71 -20.84
CA GLY A 9 -2.17 -8.97 -19.40
C GLY A 9 -1.69 -7.86 -18.44
N THR A 10 -2.57 -7.50 -17.52
CA THR A 10 -2.30 -6.52 -16.47
C THR A 10 -1.12 -6.99 -15.60
N LYS A 11 -0.04 -6.20 -15.53
CA LYS A 11 1.07 -6.47 -14.60
C LYS A 11 0.51 -6.50 -13.18
N THR A 12 0.83 -7.53 -12.41
CA THR A 12 0.48 -7.65 -11.00
C THR A 12 1.73 -7.57 -10.12
N PHE A 13 1.52 -7.26 -8.84
CA PHE A 13 2.53 -7.25 -7.80
C PHE A 13 2.01 -7.97 -6.56
N GLU A 14 2.92 -8.62 -5.84
CA GLU A 14 2.66 -9.25 -4.56
C GLU A 14 2.59 -8.18 -3.46
N VAL A 15 1.52 -8.18 -2.67
CA VAL A 15 1.44 -7.48 -1.39
C VAL A 15 1.34 -8.52 -0.28
N ARG A 16 2.24 -8.42 0.70
CA ARG A 16 2.29 -9.34 1.85
C ARG A 16 2.54 -8.60 3.15
N PHE A 17 2.17 -9.22 4.27
CA PHE A 17 2.23 -8.62 5.59
C PHE A 17 3.19 -9.38 6.51
N SER A 18 3.94 -8.65 7.32
CA SER A 18 4.83 -9.22 8.33
C SER A 18 4.06 -9.55 9.61
N GLY A 19 4.33 -10.72 10.20
CA GLY A 19 3.74 -11.10 11.48
C GLY A 19 2.23 -11.37 11.41
N SER A 20 1.72 -11.73 10.23
CA SER A 20 0.33 -12.08 10.00
C SER A 20 0.24 -13.42 9.27
N ASP A 21 -0.80 -14.19 9.58
CA ASP A 21 -1.15 -15.42 8.86
C ASP A 21 -1.97 -15.13 7.58
N VAL A 22 -2.26 -13.86 7.30
CA VAL A 22 -2.95 -13.44 6.08
C VAL A 22 -2.07 -13.77 4.87
N PRO A 23 -2.59 -14.56 3.90
CA PRO A 23 -1.84 -14.86 2.68
C PRO A 23 -1.46 -13.60 1.91
N SER A 24 -0.33 -13.66 1.20
CA SER A 24 0.00 -12.65 0.20
C SER A 24 -1.08 -12.57 -0.88
N MET A 25 -1.26 -11.40 -1.46
CA MET A 25 -2.22 -11.15 -2.52
C MET A 25 -1.54 -10.58 -3.77
N GLU A 26 -2.06 -10.97 -4.94
CA GLU A 26 -1.67 -10.35 -6.21
C GLU A 26 -2.58 -9.16 -6.50
N VAL A 27 -1.95 -8.01 -6.78
CA VAL A 27 -2.64 -6.75 -6.98
C VAL A 27 -2.21 -6.17 -8.31
N ALA A 28 -3.18 -5.72 -9.13
CA ALA A 28 -2.88 -5.06 -10.37
C ALA A 28 -2.07 -3.76 -10.15
N ALA A 29 -1.06 -3.57 -10.99
CA ALA A 29 -0.25 -2.36 -11.01
C ALA A 29 -1.12 -1.11 -11.18
N GLY A 30 -0.81 -0.07 -10.42
CA GLY A 30 -1.54 1.20 -10.43
C GLY A 30 -2.79 1.23 -9.54
N LEU A 31 -3.17 0.12 -8.90
CA LEU A 31 -4.28 0.15 -7.95
C LEU A 31 -3.88 0.82 -6.63
N PRO A 32 -4.73 1.70 -6.08
CA PRO A 32 -4.53 2.25 -4.75
C PRO A 32 -4.83 1.18 -3.69
N LEU A 33 -3.96 1.08 -2.69
CA LEU A 33 -3.97 -0.03 -1.73
C LEU A 33 -5.22 -0.04 -0.84
N ASP A 34 -5.79 1.14 -0.54
CA ASP A 34 -7.07 1.21 0.19
C ASP A 34 -8.22 0.56 -0.58
N ARG A 35 -8.20 0.52 -1.92
CA ARG A 35 -9.26 -0.16 -2.69
C ARG A 35 -9.09 -1.67 -2.74
N VAL A 36 -7.91 -2.15 -2.37
CA VAL A 36 -7.56 -3.56 -2.37
C VAL A 36 -7.81 -4.17 -1.00
N LEU A 37 -7.44 -3.43 0.06
CA LEU A 37 -7.61 -3.87 1.44
C LEU A 37 -9.00 -3.46 1.96
N THR A 38 -9.81 -4.46 2.31
CA THR A 38 -11.21 -4.31 2.71
C THR A 38 -11.38 -4.88 4.12
N ASP A 39 -10.91 -4.11 5.11
CA ASP A 39 -11.15 -4.09 6.58
C ASP A 39 -11.45 -5.38 7.38
N ASP A 40 -12.13 -6.39 6.83
CA ASP A 40 -12.59 -7.58 7.54
C ASP A 40 -11.54 -8.69 7.64
N LEU A 41 -10.49 -8.68 6.81
CA LEU A 41 -9.46 -9.74 6.77
C LEU A 41 -8.02 -9.23 6.71
N ASP A 42 -7.80 -7.92 6.62
CA ASP A 42 -6.48 -7.36 6.36
C ASP A 42 -5.77 -6.90 7.64
N PRO A 43 -4.44 -7.05 7.75
CA PRO A 43 -3.71 -6.68 8.97
C PRO A 43 -3.60 -5.17 9.22
N ILE A 44 -3.92 -4.33 8.23
CA ILE A 44 -3.86 -2.88 8.34
C ILE A 44 -5.28 -2.34 8.48
N PRO A 45 -5.65 -1.72 9.61
CA PRO A 45 -6.97 -1.13 9.78
C PRO A 45 -7.10 0.18 8.99
N PHE A 46 -8.27 0.43 8.40
CA PHE A 46 -8.56 1.72 7.78
C PHE A 46 -9.60 2.52 8.57
N GLY A 47 -9.34 3.83 8.66
CA GLY A 47 -10.29 4.82 9.19
C GLY A 47 -10.77 5.73 8.06
N CYS A 48 -10.15 6.91 7.91
CA CYS A 48 -10.60 7.94 6.97
C CYS A 48 -10.39 7.62 5.47
N ARG A 49 -9.40 6.79 5.12
CA ARG A 49 -8.95 6.51 3.73
C ARG A 49 -8.56 7.76 2.90
N THR A 50 -8.40 8.92 3.53
CA THR A 50 -8.01 10.19 2.88
C THR A 50 -6.60 10.66 3.29
N GLY A 51 -5.92 9.89 4.14
CA GLY A 51 -4.59 10.18 4.65
C GLY A 51 -4.57 11.38 5.58
N VAL A 52 -5.46 11.40 6.59
CA VAL A 52 -5.49 12.44 7.63
C VAL A 52 -5.52 11.89 9.07
N CYS A 53 -5.90 10.63 9.29
CA CYS A 53 -6.18 10.11 10.64
C CYS A 53 -5.12 9.15 11.21
N GLY A 54 -4.13 8.71 10.42
CA GLY A 54 -3.07 7.80 10.89
C GLY A 54 -3.50 6.35 11.19
N THR A 55 -4.78 6.00 11.08
CA THR A 55 -5.25 4.63 11.38
C THR A 55 -4.56 3.57 10.51
N CYS A 56 -4.34 3.86 9.23
CA CYS A 56 -3.71 2.93 8.29
C CYS A 56 -2.16 2.99 8.29
N LEU A 57 -1.56 3.33 9.43
CA LEU A 57 -0.12 3.49 9.56
C LEU A 57 0.58 2.13 9.45
N CYS A 58 1.62 2.05 8.62
CA CYS A 58 2.41 0.85 8.43
C CYS A 58 3.86 1.17 8.07
N GLU A 59 4.75 0.18 8.16
CA GLU A 59 6.11 0.24 7.62
C GLU A 59 6.16 -0.48 6.27
N VAL A 60 6.82 0.12 5.29
CA VAL A 60 7.24 -0.57 4.07
C VAL A 60 8.62 -1.18 4.32
N THR A 61 8.62 -2.46 4.70
CA THR A 61 9.86 -3.18 5.10
C THR A 61 10.64 -3.73 3.90
N GLU A 62 9.99 -3.88 2.75
CA GLU A 62 10.62 -4.38 1.53
C GLU A 62 9.89 -3.86 0.28
N VAL A 63 10.66 -3.48 -0.73
CA VAL A 63 10.17 -3.10 -2.08
C VAL A 63 11.01 -3.86 -3.11
N ARG A 64 10.37 -4.63 -4.00
CA ARG A 64 11.04 -5.37 -5.08
C ARG A 64 10.32 -5.21 -6.42
N ASP A 65 11.04 -5.45 -7.52
CA ASP A 65 10.51 -5.53 -8.89
C ASP A 65 9.69 -4.32 -9.37
N GLY A 66 9.99 -3.15 -8.81
CA GLY A 66 9.32 -1.89 -9.12
C GLY A 66 9.89 -0.75 -8.28
N VAL A 67 9.20 0.39 -8.32
CA VAL A 67 9.58 1.59 -7.56
C VAL A 67 8.35 2.10 -6.84
N LEU A 68 8.46 2.27 -5.52
CA LEU A 68 7.42 2.91 -4.72
C LEU A 68 7.75 4.39 -4.57
N SER A 69 6.82 5.27 -4.93
CA SER A 69 6.98 6.71 -4.72
C SER A 69 7.15 7.04 -3.24
N PRO A 70 8.05 7.99 -2.88
CA PRO A 70 8.17 8.46 -1.51
C PRO A 70 6.86 9.12 -1.02
N PRO A 71 6.67 9.31 0.30
CA PRO A 71 5.53 10.06 0.81
C PRO A 71 5.54 11.51 0.30
N ASP A 72 4.37 12.05 -0.01
CA ASP A 72 4.22 13.47 -0.36
C ASP A 72 4.36 14.38 0.87
N GLU A 73 4.45 15.70 0.70
CA GLU A 73 4.64 16.66 1.80
C GLU A 73 3.57 16.53 2.89
N ARG A 74 2.31 16.33 2.51
CA ARG A 74 1.20 16.17 3.47
C ARG A 74 1.31 14.86 4.24
N GLU A 75 1.67 13.79 3.56
CA GLU A 75 1.94 12.50 4.21
C GLU A 75 3.13 12.63 5.17
N GLN A 76 4.20 13.31 4.77
CA GLN A 76 5.39 13.54 5.61
C GLN A 76 5.07 14.32 6.90
N GLU A 77 4.26 15.38 6.82
CA GLU A 77 3.80 16.14 8.00
C GLU A 77 3.08 15.23 9.01
N LEU A 78 2.19 14.36 8.52
CA LEU A 78 1.46 13.42 9.37
C LEU A 78 2.37 12.32 9.90
N LEU A 79 3.29 11.80 9.10
CA LEU A 79 4.26 10.79 9.55
C LEU A 79 5.20 11.34 10.62
N ALA A 80 5.57 12.62 10.56
CA ALA A 80 6.35 13.26 11.61
C ALA A 80 5.61 13.28 12.97
N PHE A 81 4.28 13.29 12.96
CA PHE A 81 3.45 13.22 14.16
C PHE A 81 3.17 11.76 14.60
N TYR A 82 2.77 10.89 13.67
CA TYR A 82 2.32 9.54 13.97
C TYR A 82 3.45 8.50 14.09
N ALA A 83 4.59 8.72 13.43
CA ALA A 83 5.73 7.80 13.41
C ALA A 83 7.08 8.56 13.41
N PRO A 84 7.34 9.41 14.42
CA PRO A 84 8.54 10.25 14.46
C PRO A 84 9.82 9.40 14.38
N GLY A 85 10.72 9.75 13.46
CA GLY A 85 12.00 9.08 13.25
C GLY A 85 11.92 7.76 12.45
N ASN A 86 10.73 7.35 11.99
CA ASN A 86 10.57 6.14 11.20
C ASN A 86 10.60 6.46 9.68
N ALA A 87 11.75 6.24 9.05
CA ALA A 87 11.96 6.54 7.63
C ALA A 87 11.19 5.63 6.66
N THR A 88 10.68 4.48 7.13
CA THR A 88 9.92 3.53 6.30
C THR A 88 8.42 3.56 6.58
N ALA A 89 7.98 4.40 7.53
CA ALA A 89 6.57 4.57 7.83
C ALA A 89 5.82 5.22 6.65
N ARG A 90 4.62 4.73 6.39
CA ARG A 90 3.70 5.19 5.35
C ARG A 90 2.26 5.12 5.84
N LEU A 91 1.39 5.89 5.20
CA LEU A 91 -0.05 5.73 5.31
C LEU A 91 -0.49 4.78 4.19
N ALA A 92 -0.97 3.58 4.53
CA ALA A 92 -1.37 2.59 3.52
C ALA A 92 -2.41 3.13 2.52
N CYS A 93 -3.31 4.02 2.96
CA CYS A 93 -4.30 4.67 2.08
C CYS A 93 -3.71 5.66 1.05
N ARG A 94 -2.42 5.99 1.15
CA ARG A 94 -1.70 6.82 0.16
C ARG A 94 -0.81 5.98 -0.76
N LEU A 95 -0.76 4.66 -0.58
CA LEU A 95 0.05 3.79 -1.43
C LEU A 95 -0.67 3.44 -2.72
N THR A 96 0.06 3.50 -3.83
CA THR A 96 -0.34 2.93 -5.13
C THR A 96 0.59 1.78 -5.46
N VAL A 97 0.03 0.62 -5.77
CA VAL A 97 0.79 -0.61 -5.96
C VAL A 97 1.56 -0.57 -7.29
N THR A 98 2.87 -0.43 -7.18
CA THR A 98 3.80 -0.22 -8.31
C THR A 98 5.05 -1.10 -8.21
N ALA A 99 5.10 -1.94 -7.17
CA ALA A 99 6.18 -2.84 -6.82
C ALA A 99 5.62 -3.97 -5.93
N ASN A 100 6.40 -5.03 -5.75
CA ASN A 100 6.16 -6.03 -4.71
C ASN A 100 6.43 -5.40 -3.35
N LEU A 101 5.47 -5.49 -2.41
CA LEU A 101 5.53 -4.81 -1.11
C LEU A 101 5.45 -5.80 0.04
N LYS A 102 6.35 -5.65 1.02
CA LYS A 102 6.19 -6.25 2.35
C LYS A 102 5.86 -5.17 3.37
N LEU A 103 4.65 -5.21 3.90
CA LEU A 103 4.14 -4.23 4.85
C LEU A 103 4.15 -4.79 6.27
N LYS A 104 4.26 -3.91 7.27
CA LYS A 104 4.09 -4.26 8.67
C LYS A 104 3.16 -3.23 9.32
N PRO A 105 1.99 -3.63 9.87
CA PRO A 105 1.14 -2.73 10.63
C PRO A 105 1.90 -2.10 11.82
N LEU A 106 1.60 -0.85 12.15
CA LEU A 106 2.23 -0.13 13.28
C LEU A 106 1.32 0.03 14.51
N HIS A 107 0.13 -0.59 14.49
CA HIS A 107 -0.81 -0.64 15.61
C HIS A 107 -0.93 -2.06 16.14
#